data_AF-A0A552X685-F1
#
_entry.id   AF-A0A552X685-F1
#
_cell.length_a   1.000
_cell.length_b   1.000
_cell.length_c   1.000
_cell.angle_alpha   90.00
_cell.angle_beta   90.00
_cell.angle_gamma   90.00
#
_symmetry.space_group_name_H-M   'P 1'
#
loop_
_entity.id
_entity.type
_entity.pdbx_description
1 polymer ?
#
loop_
_entity_poly.entity_id
_entity_poly.type
_entity_poly.pdbx_seq_one_letter_code
_entity_poly.pdbx_strand_id
1 'polypeptide(L)'
;MPCKALLISLLWLLGVSYGSSAQEAGERDPTRPLVVVSEQTARSVARLPNLNLDFIRYSSTQSVVSINGELYQRGDEIRGWTVIRIEPDRVTLYRDEETIVLSVFAGLVRSTLKEQP
;
A
#
# COMPACT_ATOMS: atom_id res chain seq x y z
N MET A 1 31.07 49.59 -34.68
CA MET A 1 31.98 49.04 -35.71
C MET A 1 33.36 48.93 -35.07
N PRO A 2 34.18 47.87 -35.23
CA PRO A 2 34.15 46.75 -36.19
C PRO A 2 33.83 45.38 -35.50
N CYS A 3 33.27 44.35 -36.14
CA CYS A 3 33.51 43.70 -37.45
C CYS A 3 34.57 42.58 -37.35
N LYS A 4 34.16 41.36 -37.75
CA LYS A 4 34.98 40.18 -38.12
C LYS A 4 35.67 39.44 -36.97
N ALA A 5 35.81 38.12 -36.93
CA ALA A 5 35.49 36.99 -37.82
C ALA A 5 35.44 35.76 -36.88
N LEU A 6 34.46 34.86 -36.97
CA LEU A 6 34.34 33.80 -37.97
C LEU A 6 35.64 32.98 -38.15
N LEU A 7 35.51 31.66 -37.93
CA LEU A 7 36.41 30.57 -38.31
C LEU A 7 37.72 30.40 -37.53
N ILE A 8 37.68 29.56 -36.49
CA ILE A 8 38.69 28.48 -36.33
C ILE A 8 37.94 27.20 -35.93
N SER A 9 37.48 26.50 -36.97
CA SER A 9 37.41 25.04 -36.96
C SER A 9 38.80 24.49 -36.62
N LEU A 10 38.86 23.28 -36.04
CA LEU A 10 40.04 22.42 -35.92
C LEU A 10 40.78 22.41 -34.56
N LEU A 11 40.18 21.79 -33.54
CA LEU A 11 40.91 21.00 -32.54
C LEU A 11 39.93 19.99 -31.88
N TRP A 12 39.37 19.07 -32.66
CA TRP A 12 39.78 17.66 -32.64
C TRP A 12 41.01 17.32 -31.77
N LEU A 13 40.88 16.23 -31.01
CA LEU A 13 41.80 15.63 -30.04
C LEU A 13 41.70 16.16 -28.60
N LEU A 14 40.75 15.59 -27.86
CA LEU A 14 40.98 14.95 -26.55
C LEU A 14 39.64 14.30 -26.18
N GLY A 15 39.42 13.04 -26.51
CA GLY A 15 39.96 11.95 -25.69
C GLY A 15 39.01 11.70 -24.52
N VAL A 16 37.81 11.18 -24.80
CA VAL A 16 36.94 10.64 -23.76
C VAL A 16 36.59 9.21 -24.12
N SER A 17 37.06 8.33 -23.25
CA SER A 17 37.09 6.89 -23.28
C SER A 17 35.74 6.28 -23.65
N TYR A 18 35.75 5.43 -24.67
CA TYR A 18 34.69 4.45 -24.89
C TYR A 18 34.69 3.48 -23.71
N GLY A 19 33.77 3.68 -22.77
CA GLY A 19 33.48 2.69 -21.73
C GLY A 19 32.92 1.44 -22.38
N SER A 20 33.76 0.42 -22.55
CA SER A 20 33.30 -0.94 -22.88
C SER A 20 32.53 -1.47 -21.68
N SER A 21 31.21 -1.36 -21.74
CA SER A 21 30.34 -2.11 -20.83
C SER A 21 30.31 -3.54 -21.36
N ALA A 22 31.12 -4.41 -20.78
CA ALA A 22 31.00 -5.85 -20.96
C ALA A 22 29.61 -6.24 -20.45
N GLN A 23 28.67 -6.36 -21.37
CA GLN A 23 27.37 -6.94 -21.09
C GLN A 23 27.61 -8.44 -21.03
N GLU A 24 27.92 -8.96 -19.84
CA GLU A 24 27.78 -10.38 -19.55
C GLU A 24 26.33 -10.73 -19.90
N ALA A 25 26.16 -11.33 -21.07
CA ALA A 25 24.96 -12.06 -21.43
C ALA A 25 24.91 -13.26 -20.50
N GLY A 26 24.48 -13.02 -19.27
CA GLY A 26 24.14 -14.06 -18.32
C GLY A 26 23.09 -14.93 -19.00
N GLU A 27 23.51 -16.12 -19.38
CA GLU A 27 22.68 -17.20 -19.89
C GLU A 27 21.49 -17.32 -18.93
N ARG A 28 20.34 -16.79 -19.36
CA ARG A 28 19.13 -16.81 -18.55
C ARG A 28 18.63 -18.22 -18.57
N ASP A 29 18.88 -18.93 -17.47
CA ASP A 29 18.34 -20.27 -17.25
C ASP A 29 16.82 -20.29 -17.59
N PRO A 30 16.40 -20.94 -18.69
CA PRO A 30 15.01 -20.95 -19.14
C PRO A 30 14.11 -21.78 -18.21
N THR A 31 14.69 -22.49 -17.23
CA THR A 31 13.95 -23.24 -16.21
C THR A 31 13.77 -22.46 -14.91
N ARG A 32 14.22 -21.20 -14.85
CA ARG A 32 14.02 -20.37 -13.66
C ARG A 32 12.51 -20.17 -13.41
N PRO A 33 11.97 -20.63 -12.28
CA PRO A 33 10.56 -20.43 -11.96
C PRO A 33 10.28 -18.93 -11.87
N LEU A 34 9.11 -18.53 -12.37
CA LEU A 34 8.64 -17.16 -12.35
C LEU A 34 8.53 -16.70 -10.89
N VAL A 35 9.55 -16.00 -10.40
CA VAL A 35 9.44 -15.24 -9.15
C VAL A 35 8.57 -14.05 -9.48
N VAL A 36 7.28 -14.17 -9.17
CA VAL A 36 6.37 -13.04 -9.16
C VAL A 36 6.84 -12.14 -8.02
N VAL A 37 7.80 -11.26 -8.30
CA VAL A 37 8.04 -10.10 -7.44
C VAL A 37 6.79 -9.26 -7.64
N SER A 38 5.82 -9.48 -6.78
CA SER A 38 4.68 -8.59 -6.66
C SER A 38 5.28 -7.24 -6.32
N GLU A 39 5.38 -6.36 -7.30
CA GLU A 39 5.62 -4.94 -7.13
C GLU A 39 4.40 -4.38 -6.42
N GLN A 40 4.31 -4.72 -5.13
CA GLN A 40 3.46 -4.08 -4.18
C GLN A 40 4.09 -2.71 -4.00
N THR A 41 3.75 -1.84 -4.96
CA THR A 41 3.91 -0.41 -4.94
C THR A 41 3.75 -0.01 -3.49
N ALA A 42 4.85 0.41 -2.87
CA ALA A 42 4.90 0.93 -1.52
C ALA A 42 4.16 2.28 -1.50
N ARG A 43 2.87 2.25 -1.83
CA ARG A 43 1.93 3.30 -1.55
C ARG A 43 1.76 3.21 -0.06
N SER A 44 2.51 4.07 0.64
CA SER A 44 2.49 4.31 2.09
C SER A 44 1.47 3.43 2.76
N VAL A 45 1.92 2.28 3.26
CA VAL A 45 1.13 1.46 4.16
C VAL A 45 0.89 2.36 5.35
N ALA A 46 -0.20 3.14 5.30
CA ALA A 46 -0.76 3.78 6.46
C ALA A 46 -0.84 2.66 7.47
N ARG A 47 0.05 2.73 8.45
CA ARG A 47 0.33 1.62 9.36
C ARG A 47 -1.02 1.25 9.96
N LEU A 48 -1.58 0.12 9.53
CA LEU A 48 -2.88 -0.33 10.00
C LEU A 48 -2.83 -0.24 11.52
N PRO A 49 -3.78 0.48 12.15
CA PRO A 49 -3.81 0.51 13.59
C PRO A 49 -3.87 -0.96 14.04
N ASN A 50 -3.02 -1.33 15.00
CA ASN A 50 -2.98 -2.68 15.53
C ASN A 50 -4.28 -2.91 16.32
N LEU A 51 -5.35 -3.18 15.57
CA LEU A 51 -6.70 -3.48 16.03
C LEU A 51 -6.91 -4.96 15.80
N ASN A 52 -6.94 -5.69 16.89
CA ASN A 52 -7.27 -7.10 16.90
C ASN A 52 -8.71 -7.25 17.40
N LEU A 53 -9.52 -7.94 16.63
CA LEU A 53 -10.90 -8.24 16.99
C LEU A 53 -10.90 -9.59 17.71
N ASP A 54 -11.16 -9.57 19.02
CA ASP A 54 -11.11 -10.75 19.88
C ASP A 54 -12.39 -11.59 19.74
N PHE A 55 -13.55 -10.95 19.97
CA PHE A 55 -14.85 -11.61 19.83
C PHE A 55 -15.98 -10.60 19.60
N ILE A 56 -17.12 -11.12 19.14
CA ILE A 56 -18.37 -10.38 19.01
C ILE A 56 -19.46 -11.11 19.80
N ARG A 57 -20.15 -10.38 20.68
CA ARG A 57 -21.40 -10.81 21.30
C ARG A 57 -22.55 -10.10 20.62
N TYR A 58 -23.26 -10.83 19.76
CA TYR A 58 -24.39 -10.30 19.00
C TYR A 58 -25.72 -10.88 19.51
N SER A 59 -26.70 -10.01 19.75
CA SER A 59 -28.09 -10.37 20.04
C SER A 59 -29.04 -9.34 19.42
N SER A 60 -30.33 -9.65 19.35
CA SER A 60 -31.36 -8.74 18.83
C SER A 60 -31.52 -7.46 19.66
N THR A 61 -31.17 -7.52 20.96
CA THR A 61 -31.36 -6.40 21.90
C THR A 61 -30.06 -5.65 22.16
N GLN A 62 -28.92 -6.34 22.13
CA GLN A 62 -27.62 -5.78 22.49
C GLN A 62 -26.50 -6.35 21.60
N SER A 63 -25.56 -5.51 21.22
CA SER A 63 -24.38 -5.90 20.45
C SER A 63 -23.15 -5.28 21.08
N VAL A 64 -22.19 -6.13 21.44
CA VAL A 64 -20.92 -5.73 22.06
C VAL A 64 -19.79 -6.42 21.32
N VAL A 65 -18.72 -5.68 21.05
CA VAL A 65 -17.50 -6.20 20.45
C VAL A 65 -16.33 -6.03 21.41
N SER A 66 -15.44 -7.02 21.47
CA SER A 66 -14.14 -6.84 22.12
C SER A 66 -13.05 -6.60 21.08
N ILE A 67 -12.39 -5.44 21.18
CA ILE A 67 -11.28 -5.04 20.32
C ILE A 67 -10.09 -4.72 21.22
N ASN A 68 -8.98 -5.42 21.02
CA ASN A 68 -7.78 -5.32 21.86
C ASN A 68 -8.08 -5.53 23.36
N GLY A 69 -9.04 -6.41 23.69
CA GLY A 69 -9.45 -6.71 25.07
C GLY A 69 -10.38 -5.68 25.72
N GLU A 70 -10.77 -4.62 25.03
CA GLU A 70 -11.74 -3.62 25.52
C GLU A 70 -13.10 -3.81 24.84
N LEU A 71 -14.18 -3.49 25.56
CA LEU A 71 -15.55 -3.67 25.08
C LEU A 71 -16.10 -2.38 24.49
N TYR A 72 -16.66 -2.49 23.30
CA TYR A 72 -17.23 -1.38 22.54
C TYR A 72 -18.62 -1.73 22.00
N GLN A 73 -19.43 -0.70 21.79
CA GLN A 73 -20.75 -0.73 21.21
C GLN A 73 -20.81 0.18 19.97
N ARG A 74 -21.93 0.13 19.26
CA ARG A 74 -22.18 1.04 18.13
C ARG A 74 -22.16 2.49 18.63
N GLY A 75 -21.39 3.33 17.96
CA GLY A 75 -21.20 4.74 18.27
C GLY A 75 -19.97 5.01 19.13
N ASP A 76 -19.36 4.00 19.74
CA ASP A 76 -18.13 4.18 20.51
C ASP A 76 -16.94 4.46 19.59
N GLU A 77 -15.94 5.15 20.13
CA GLU A 77 -14.71 5.51 19.43
C GLU A 77 -13.51 4.73 19.96
N ILE A 78 -12.66 4.25 19.04
CA ILE A 78 -11.48 3.44 19.30
C ILE A 78 -10.30 4.06 18.58
N ARG A 79 -9.45 4.80 19.30
CA ARG A 79 -8.26 5.47 18.71
C ARG A 79 -8.61 6.32 17.47
N GLY A 80 -9.72 7.06 17.53
CA GLY A 80 -10.23 7.87 16.43
C GLY A 80 -11.07 7.12 15.39
N TRP A 81 -11.36 5.83 15.59
CA TRP A 81 -12.25 5.05 14.72
C TRP A 81 -13.61 4.86 15.37
N THR A 82 -14.68 5.26 14.70
CA THR A 82 -16.04 5.09 15.21
C THR A 82 -16.61 3.73 14.80
N VAL A 83 -17.20 3.00 15.76
CA VAL A 83 -17.92 1.77 15.49
C VAL A 83 -19.27 2.08 14.85
N ILE A 84 -19.38 1.91 13.53
CA ILE A 84 -20.61 2.23 12.80
C ILE A 84 -21.53 1.02 12.66
N ARG A 85 -20.99 -0.20 12.64
CA ARG A 85 -21.78 -1.42 12.49
C ARG A 85 -21.15 -2.60 13.22
N ILE A 86 -21.99 -3.39 13.89
CA ILE A 86 -21.62 -4.65 14.52
C ILE A 86 -22.54 -5.71 13.92
N GLU A 87 -21.93 -6.72 13.32
CA GLU A 87 -22.57 -7.89 12.72
C GLU A 87 -22.07 -9.15 13.45
N PRO A 88 -22.71 -10.32 13.30
CA PRO A 88 -22.30 -11.52 14.01
C PRO A 88 -20.84 -11.96 13.75
N ASP A 89 -20.32 -11.66 12.57
CA ASP A 89 -19.01 -12.12 12.08
C ASP A 89 -18.00 -10.99 11.86
N ARG A 90 -18.44 -9.72 11.89
CA ARG A 90 -17.60 -8.57 11.56
C ARG A 90 -18.03 -7.30 12.28
N VAL A 91 -17.10 -6.35 12.35
CA VAL A 91 -17.33 -4.99 12.81
C VAL A 91 -16.80 -4.02 11.78
N THR A 92 -17.63 -3.02 11.47
CA THR A 92 -17.27 -1.93 10.56
C THR A 92 -16.92 -0.69 11.36
N LEU A 93 -15.71 -0.16 11.12
CA LEU A 93 -15.21 1.05 11.73
C LEU A 93 -15.02 2.13 10.66
N TYR A 94 -15.24 3.38 11.04
CA TYR A 94 -15.14 4.53 10.15
C TYR A 94 -14.27 5.64 10.74
N ARG A 95 -13.44 6.27 9.91
CA ARG A 95 -12.63 7.45 10.25
C ARG A 95 -12.22 8.18 8.98
N ASP A 96 -12.44 9.50 8.91
CA ASP A 96 -11.92 10.37 7.84
C ASP A 96 -12.12 9.79 6.42
N GLU A 97 -13.36 9.40 6.10
CA GLU A 97 -13.74 8.77 4.82
C GLU A 97 -13.15 7.36 4.57
N GLU A 98 -12.36 6.84 5.50
CA GLU A 98 -11.86 5.47 5.48
C GLU A 98 -12.78 4.54 6.26
N THR A 99 -13.06 3.37 5.68
CA THR A 99 -13.81 2.29 6.33
C THR A 99 -12.93 1.06 6.43
N ILE A 100 -12.84 0.49 7.63
CA ILE A 100 -12.17 -0.79 7.86
C ILE A 100 -13.18 -1.80 8.39
N VAL A 101 -13.04 -3.04 7.93
CA VAL A 101 -13.88 -4.16 8.36
C VAL A 101 -12.98 -5.15 9.08
N LEU A 102 -13.24 -5.33 10.36
CA LEU A 102 -12.59 -6.35 11.18
C LEU A 102 -13.49 -7.59 11.18
N SER A 103 -12.92 -8.76 10.91
CA SER A 103 -13.62 -10.04 10.90
C SER A 103 -13.02 -10.94 11.97
N VAL A 104 -13.86 -11.61 12.76
CA VAL A 104 -13.40 -12.63 13.73
C VAL A 104 -12.81 -13.85 13.02
N PHE A 105 -13.28 -14.14 11.81
CA PHE A 105 -12.71 -15.17 10.97
C PHE A 105 -11.51 -14.57 10.23
N ALA A 106 -10.32 -15.12 10.50
CA ALA A 106 -9.05 -14.62 9.98
C ALA A 106 -9.08 -14.52 8.45
N GLY A 107 -9.29 -13.28 8.00
CA GLY A 107 -9.43 -12.90 6.61
C GLY A 107 -9.83 -11.43 6.60
N LEU A 108 -8.85 -10.54 6.74
CA LEU A 108 -9.04 -9.10 6.57
C LEU A 108 -9.44 -8.84 5.12
N VAL A 109 -10.73 -8.98 4.80
CA VAL A 109 -11.27 -8.70 3.46
C VAL A 109 -11.42 -7.19 3.34
N ARG A 110 -10.45 -6.53 2.69
CA ARG A 110 -10.52 -5.10 2.38
C ARG A 110 -11.59 -4.87 1.32
N SER A 111 -12.71 -4.24 1.68
CA SER A 111 -13.68 -3.74 0.72
C SER A 111 -13.27 -2.34 0.27
N THR A 112 -12.44 -2.23 -0.77
CA THR A 112 -12.29 -0.96 -1.49
C THR A 112 -13.50 -0.80 -2.39
N LEU A 113 -14.56 -0.14 -1.90
CA LEU A 113 -15.65 0.30 -2.76
C LEU A 113 -15.13 1.50 -3.57
N LYS A 114 -14.49 1.21 -4.69
CA LYS A 114 -14.21 2.19 -5.74
C LYS A 114 -15.49 2.29 -6.55
N GLU A 115 -16.26 3.35 -6.32
CA GLU A 115 -17.28 3.78 -7.29
C GLU A 115 -16.57 3.93 -8.64
N GLN A 116 -16.95 3.09 -9.60
CA GLN A 116 -16.53 3.17 -10.99
C GLN A 116 -17.50 4.10 -11.74
N PRO A 117 -16.99 4.83 -12.75
CA PRO A 117 -17.48 6.15 -13.20
C PRO A 117 -18.91 6.15 -13.75
#